data_AF-A0A428QB25-F1
#
_entry.id   AF-A0A428QB25-F1
#
_cell.length_a   1.000
_cell.length_b   1.000
_cell.length_c   1.000
_cell.angle_alpha   90.00
_cell.angle_beta   90.00
_cell.angle_gamma   90.00
#
_symmetry.space_group_name_H-M   'P 1'
#
loop_
_entity.id
_entity.type
_entity.pdbx_description
1 polymer ?
#
loop_
_entity_poly.entity_id
_entity_poly.type
_entity_poly.pdbx_seq_one_letter_code
_entity_poly.pdbx_strand_id
1 'polypeptide(L)'
;MTPRVVFVSSEGAFMTKFPERTADNIFNTLDTNHNLFERYNTAKLLQLVIVQELSKACDDTGKGHVLINALAPGLCNTAFYQRSSSAMASFFLGVLFWPFWRDTEMGSRTIMAAAFAGEDTHGKWMSHCKLQRWPSLMVGRDGENMADQVWTELVVIMEGIQCGVTRNV
;
A
#
# COMPACT_ATOMS: atom_id res chain seq x y z
N MET A 1 -11.58 -23.46 3.50
CA MET A 1 -11.44 -22.15 2.81
C MET A 1 -10.40 -21.35 3.59
N THR A 2 -9.28 -20.95 2.97
CA THR A 2 -8.26 -20.13 3.63
C THR A 2 -8.82 -18.74 3.96
N PRO A 3 -8.67 -18.22 5.20
CA PRO A 3 -9.03 -16.83 5.50
C PRO A 3 -8.17 -15.85 4.71
N ARG A 4 -8.70 -14.65 4.43
CA ARG A 4 -8.05 -13.68 3.54
C ARG A 4 -8.09 -12.27 4.13
N VAL A 5 -7.00 -11.54 3.95
CA VAL A 5 -6.91 -10.10 4.25
C VAL A 5 -6.48 -9.38 2.98
N VAL A 6 -7.31 -8.45 2.53
CA VAL A 6 -7.09 -7.69 1.29
C VAL A 6 -6.83 -6.24 1.62
N PHE A 7 -5.65 -5.74 1.26
CA PHE A 7 -5.27 -4.35 1.49
C PHE A 7 -5.53 -3.48 0.25
N VAL A 8 -6.27 -2.38 0.43
CA VAL A 8 -6.51 -1.41 -0.66
C VAL A 8 -5.40 -0.35 -0.66
N SER A 9 -4.45 -0.52 -1.58
CA SER A 9 -3.39 0.43 -1.89
C SER A 9 -3.75 1.29 -3.12
N SER A 10 -2.75 1.76 -3.88
CA SER A 10 -2.90 2.65 -5.03
C SER A 10 -1.68 2.55 -5.95
N GLU A 11 -1.88 2.83 -7.24
CA GLU A 11 -0.80 3.01 -8.21
C GLU A 11 0.09 4.22 -7.88
N GLY A 12 -0.35 5.10 -6.98
CA GLY A 12 0.48 6.14 -6.37
C GLY A 12 1.77 5.62 -5.73
N ALA A 13 1.81 4.36 -5.28
CA ALA A 13 3.03 3.71 -4.79
C ALA A 13 4.18 3.69 -5.81
N PHE A 14 3.89 3.76 -7.11
CA PHE A 14 4.89 3.80 -8.19
C PHE A 14 5.38 5.21 -8.51
N MET A 15 4.75 6.23 -7.93
CA MET A 15 5.01 7.64 -8.24
C MET A 15 5.75 8.39 -7.12
N THR A 16 5.96 7.75 -5.97
CA THR A 16 6.72 8.36 -4.86
C THR A 16 8.22 8.39 -5.15
N LYS A 17 8.88 9.45 -4.70
CA LYS A 17 10.35 9.52 -4.63
C LYS A 17 10.86 8.96 -3.30
N PHE A 18 10.08 9.10 -2.23
CA PHE A 18 10.38 8.66 -0.88
C PHE A 18 11.83 8.98 -0.45
N PRO A 19 12.19 10.27 -0.36
CA PRO A 19 13.55 10.68 -0.02
C PRO A 19 13.98 10.28 1.40
N GLU A 20 13.03 10.07 2.32
CA GLU A 20 13.28 9.70 3.71
C GLU A 20 13.70 8.24 3.88
N ARG A 21 13.66 7.43 2.82
CA ARG A 21 13.90 5.97 2.86
C ARG A 21 15.29 5.54 3.34
N THR A 22 16.25 6.47 3.39
CA THR A 22 17.62 6.23 3.85
C THR A 22 17.91 6.93 5.19
N ALA A 23 16.89 7.46 5.87
CA ALA A 23 17.06 8.08 7.17
C ALA A 23 17.29 7.02 8.26
N ASP A 24 17.97 7.41 9.34
CA ASP A 24 18.19 6.52 10.49
C ASP A 24 16.87 6.12 11.19
N ASN A 25 15.86 7.00 11.12
CA ASN A 25 14.50 6.69 11.53
C ASN A 25 13.52 7.24 10.48
N ILE A 26 12.96 6.33 9.70
CA ILE A 26 12.10 6.63 8.55
C ILE A 26 10.80 7.29 9.02
N PHE A 27 10.11 6.72 10.00
CA PHE A 27 8.80 7.24 10.43
C PHE A 27 8.88 8.63 11.05
N ASN A 28 9.89 8.91 11.88
CA ASN A 28 10.10 10.25 12.44
C ASN A 28 10.44 11.27 11.36
N THR A 29 11.27 10.88 10.38
CA THR A 29 11.64 11.79 9.28
C THR A 29 10.44 12.09 8.39
N LEU A 30 9.57 11.10 8.17
CA LEU A 30 8.34 11.28 7.39
C LEU A 30 7.44 12.37 7.99
N ASP A 31 7.40 12.55 9.30
CA ASP A 31 6.58 13.59 9.96
C ASP A 31 7.04 15.03 9.64
N THR A 32 8.25 15.20 9.12
CA THR A 32 8.79 16.50 8.70
C THR A 32 8.39 16.88 7.27
N ASN A 33 7.88 15.94 6.47
CA ASN A 33 7.50 16.20 5.09
C ASN A 33 6.02 16.61 4.98
N HIS A 34 5.79 17.85 4.53
CA HIS A 34 4.45 18.42 4.37
C HIS A 34 3.92 18.42 2.93
N ASN A 35 4.64 17.81 1.98
CA ASN A 35 4.14 17.62 0.63
C ASN A 35 3.06 16.53 0.62
N LEU A 36 1.79 16.94 0.61
CA LEU A 36 0.65 16.03 0.71
C LEU A 36 0.59 14.99 -0.42
N PHE A 37 0.99 15.36 -1.64
CA PHE A 37 0.99 14.43 -2.77
C PHE A 37 2.06 13.35 -2.59
N GLU A 38 3.26 13.76 -2.18
CA GLU A 38 4.34 12.83 -1.86
C GLU A 38 3.96 11.94 -0.67
N ARG A 39 3.44 12.52 0.42
CA ARG A 39 3.00 11.78 1.62
C ARG A 39 1.95 10.72 1.30
N TYR A 40 0.98 11.02 0.43
CA TYR A 40 -0.01 10.05 -0.02
C TYR A 40 0.65 8.90 -0.78
N ASN A 41 1.48 9.20 -1.79
CA ASN A 41 2.15 8.19 -2.60
C ASN A 41 3.09 7.33 -1.75
N THR A 42 3.83 7.94 -0.82
CA THR A 42 4.70 7.24 0.14
C THR A 42 3.90 6.36 1.07
N ALA A 43 2.77 6.82 1.63
CA ALA A 43 1.90 5.97 2.44
C ALA A 43 1.41 4.74 1.68
N LYS A 44 1.12 4.89 0.38
CA LYS A 44 0.72 3.77 -0.49
C LYS A 44 1.86 2.81 -0.80
N LEU A 45 3.09 3.30 -0.96
CA LEU A 45 4.29 2.47 -1.02
C LEU A 45 4.50 1.69 0.29
N LEU A 46 4.44 2.37 1.44
CA LEU A 46 4.60 1.73 2.75
C LEU A 46 3.54 0.66 2.99
N GLN A 47 2.29 0.85 2.55
CA GLN A 47 1.26 -0.20 2.59
C GLN A 47 1.69 -1.45 1.82
N LEU A 48 2.34 -1.32 0.65
CA LEU A 48 2.82 -2.47 -0.12
C LEU A 48 3.99 -3.17 0.57
N VAL A 49 4.94 -2.41 1.13
CA VAL A 49 6.04 -2.94 1.96
C VAL A 49 5.48 -3.74 3.14
N ILE A 50 4.55 -3.15 3.90
CA ILE A 50 3.92 -3.77 5.06
C ILE A 50 3.19 -5.06 4.67
N VAL A 51 2.47 -5.07 3.55
CA VAL A 51 1.78 -6.28 3.05
C VAL A 51 2.77 -7.39 2.75
N GLN A 52 3.90 -7.07 2.11
CA GLN A 52 4.93 -8.04 1.80
C GLN A 52 5.54 -8.62 3.09
N GLU A 53 5.94 -7.77 4.04
CA GLU A 53 6.57 -8.24 5.28
C GLU A 53 5.58 -8.96 6.21
N LEU A 54 4.34 -8.45 6.33
CA LEU A 54 3.28 -9.08 7.10
C LEU A 54 2.95 -10.49 6.57
N SER A 55 2.97 -10.67 5.25
CA SER A 55 2.72 -11.98 4.64
C SER A 55 3.77 -13.01 5.07
N LYS A 56 5.06 -12.65 5.02
CA LYS A 56 6.17 -13.50 5.48
C LYS A 56 6.08 -13.77 6.98
N ALA A 57 5.86 -12.73 7.78
CA ALA A 57 5.79 -12.83 9.24
C ALA A 57 4.68 -13.81 9.68
N CYS A 58 3.48 -13.65 9.12
CA CYS A 58 2.37 -14.57 9.36
C CYS A 58 2.73 -16.04 9.06
N ASP A 59 3.38 -16.31 7.93
CA ASP A 59 3.80 -17.66 7.53
C ASP A 59 4.84 -18.24 8.49
N ASP A 60 5.80 -17.41 8.95
CA ASP A 60 6.88 -17.80 9.87
C ASP A 60 6.36 -18.18 11.27
N THR A 61 5.17 -17.73 11.67
CA THR A 61 4.60 -18.05 12.99
C THR A 61 4.23 -19.53 13.18
N GLY A 62 3.90 -20.24 12.09
CA GLY A 62 3.31 -21.58 12.13
C GLY A 62 1.93 -21.66 12.81
N LYS A 63 1.27 -20.52 13.09
CA LYS A 63 -0.04 -20.48 13.80
C LYS A 63 -1.25 -20.67 12.89
N GLY A 64 -1.02 -20.80 11.59
CA GLY A 64 -2.05 -20.95 10.59
C GLY A 64 -1.63 -20.26 9.30
N HIS A 65 -2.50 -20.35 8.29
CA HIS A 65 -2.27 -19.73 6.99
C HIS A 65 -3.36 -18.69 6.72
N VAL A 66 -2.94 -17.46 6.44
CA VAL A 66 -3.82 -16.36 6.03
C VAL A 66 -3.31 -15.84 4.70
N LEU A 67 -4.18 -15.80 3.70
CA LEU A 67 -3.81 -15.24 2.41
C LEU A 67 -3.87 -13.72 2.48
N ILE A 68 -2.72 -13.08 2.39
CA ILE A 68 -2.59 -11.62 2.46
C ILE A 68 -2.18 -11.10 1.08
N ASN A 69 -2.94 -10.16 0.54
CA ASN A 69 -2.59 -9.51 -0.71
C ASN A 69 -2.99 -8.03 -0.69
N ALA A 70 -2.45 -7.28 -1.65
CA ALA A 70 -2.81 -5.88 -1.87
C ALA A 70 -3.35 -5.65 -3.28
N LEU A 71 -4.09 -4.55 -3.45
CA LEU A 71 -4.56 -4.14 -4.76
C LEU A 71 -4.65 -2.63 -4.92
N ALA A 72 -4.72 -2.17 -6.16
CA ALA A 72 -5.18 -0.83 -6.52
C ALA A 72 -6.53 -0.89 -7.27
N PRO A 73 -7.53 -0.08 -6.91
CA PRO A 73 -8.80 0.00 -7.63
C PRO A 73 -8.70 0.84 -8.93
N GLY A 74 -7.58 1.53 -9.13
CA GLY A 74 -7.40 2.52 -10.18
C GLY A 74 -8.00 3.88 -9.81
N LEU A 75 -8.00 4.81 -10.75
CA LEU A 75 -8.55 6.16 -10.59
C LEU A 75 -10.09 6.12 -10.51
N CYS A 76 -10.63 5.83 -9.33
CA CYS A 76 -12.08 5.75 -9.13
C CYS A 76 -12.67 7.13 -8.84
N ASN A 77 -13.80 7.47 -9.49
CA ASN A 77 -14.50 8.75 -9.34
C ASN A 77 -15.10 8.89 -7.94
N THR A 78 -14.27 9.36 -7.03
CA THR A 78 -14.57 9.52 -5.61
C THR A 78 -14.29 10.95 -5.19
N ALA A 79 -14.97 11.39 -4.13
CA ALA A 79 -14.79 12.72 -3.54
C ALA A 79 -13.36 12.97 -2.99
N PHE A 80 -12.47 11.97 -3.07
CA PHE A 80 -11.09 12.06 -2.62
C PHE A 80 -10.32 13.22 -3.27
N TYR A 81 -10.46 13.40 -4.58
CA TYR A 81 -9.80 14.50 -5.30
C TYR A 81 -10.46 15.87 -5.08
N GLN A 82 -11.74 15.87 -4.69
CA GLN A 82 -12.53 17.10 -4.56
C GLN A 82 -12.16 17.90 -3.31
N ARG A 83 -11.52 17.27 -2.31
CA ARG A 83 -11.17 17.91 -1.03
C ARG A 83 -9.74 18.49 -0.98
N SER A 84 -8.86 18.16 -1.93
CA SER A 84 -7.43 18.46 -1.83
C SER A 84 -6.97 19.68 -2.65
N SER A 85 -7.83 20.28 -3.48
CA SER A 85 -7.45 21.37 -4.39
C SER A 85 -8.47 22.49 -4.44
N SER A 86 -8.02 23.69 -4.83
CA SER A 86 -8.93 24.79 -5.16
C SER A 86 -9.94 24.33 -6.22
N ALA A 87 -11.17 24.85 -6.18
CA ALA A 87 -12.25 24.41 -7.08
C ALA A 87 -11.84 24.39 -8.56
N MET A 88 -11.00 25.34 -8.97
CA MET A 88 -10.44 25.43 -10.32
C MET A 88 -9.46 24.29 -10.62
N ALA A 89 -8.51 23.99 -9.73
CA ALA A 89 -7.59 22.87 -9.91
C ALA A 89 -8.32 21.52 -9.89
N SER A 90 -9.30 21.34 -8.99
CA SER A 90 -10.16 20.15 -8.97
C SER A 90 -10.91 19.95 -10.28
N PHE A 91 -11.39 21.03 -10.91
CA PHE A 91 -12.05 20.99 -12.21
C PHE A 91 -11.09 20.59 -13.34
N PHE A 92 -9.91 21.21 -13.42
CA PHE A 92 -8.91 20.87 -14.45
C PHE A 92 -8.40 19.43 -14.31
N LEU A 93 -8.11 18.97 -13.09
CA LEU A 93 -7.77 17.57 -12.82
C LEU A 93 -8.92 16.63 -13.19
N GLY A 94 -10.16 16.98 -12.84
CA GLY A 94 -11.35 16.20 -13.20
C GLY A 94 -11.50 16.00 -14.71
N VAL A 95 -11.30 17.07 -15.50
CA VAL A 95 -11.37 17.03 -16.96
C VAL A 95 -10.17 16.29 -17.57
N LEU A 96 -8.96 16.54 -17.09
CA LEU A 96 -7.74 15.91 -17.61
C LEU A 96 -7.75 14.39 -17.41
N PHE A 97 -8.19 13.94 -16.23
CA PHE A 97 -8.27 12.52 -15.91
C PHE A 97 -9.60 11.88 -16.32
N TRP A 98 -10.57 12.66 -16.84
CA TRP A 98 -11.92 12.20 -17.26
C TRP A 98 -11.93 10.82 -17.94
N PRO A 99 -11.13 10.57 -19.00
CA PRO A 99 -11.18 9.29 -19.72
C PRO A 99 -10.60 8.10 -18.92
N PHE A 100 -9.87 8.35 -17.84
CA PHE A 100 -9.26 7.34 -16.99
C PHE A 100 -10.07 7.06 -15.72
N TRP A 101 -11.13 7.83 -15.46
CA TRP A 101 -11.96 7.57 -14.29
C TRP A 101 -12.74 6.28 -14.47
N ARG A 102 -12.68 5.48 -13.42
CA ARG A 102 -13.53 4.32 -13.25
C ARG A 102 -14.71 4.70 -12.36
N ASP A 103 -15.86 4.15 -12.70
CA ASP A 103 -16.98 4.15 -11.79
C ASP A 103 -16.65 3.27 -10.58
N THR A 104 -17.28 3.57 -9.44
CA THR A 104 -17.06 2.84 -8.18
C THR A 104 -17.35 1.34 -8.31
N GLU A 105 -18.34 0.97 -9.13
CA GLU A 105 -18.63 -0.43 -9.45
C GLU A 105 -17.42 -1.11 -10.13
N MET A 106 -16.85 -0.48 -11.16
CA MET A 106 -15.68 -1.03 -11.85
C MET A 106 -14.46 -1.12 -10.92
N GLY A 107 -14.25 -0.11 -10.06
CA GLY A 107 -13.23 -0.14 -9.02
C GLY A 107 -13.44 -1.28 -8.03
N SER A 108 -14.68 -1.55 -7.61
CA SER A 108 -14.99 -2.64 -6.66
C SER A 108 -14.63 -4.03 -7.19
N ARG A 109 -14.63 -4.22 -8.53
CA ARG A 109 -14.24 -5.50 -9.15
C ARG A 109 -12.82 -5.90 -8.83
N THR A 110 -11.90 -4.96 -8.60
CA THR A 110 -10.52 -5.29 -8.21
C THR A 110 -10.47 -5.85 -6.80
N ILE A 111 -11.30 -5.31 -5.89
CA ILE A 111 -11.47 -5.81 -4.51
C ILE A 111 -11.98 -7.25 -4.55
N MET A 112 -13.02 -7.49 -5.36
CA MET A 112 -13.55 -8.83 -5.55
C MET A 112 -12.50 -9.77 -6.16
N ALA A 113 -11.75 -9.32 -7.18
CA ALA A 113 -10.70 -10.13 -7.79
C ALA A 113 -9.64 -10.56 -6.77
N ALA A 114 -9.20 -9.67 -5.89
CA ALA A 114 -8.23 -9.98 -4.83
C ALA A 114 -8.82 -10.85 -3.71
N ALA A 115 -10.09 -10.62 -3.34
CA ALA A 115 -10.79 -11.39 -2.32
C ALA A 115 -11.07 -12.84 -2.74
N PHE A 116 -11.23 -13.10 -4.04
CA PHE A 116 -11.42 -14.44 -4.60
C PHE A 116 -10.15 -15.03 -5.22
N ALA A 117 -9.00 -14.35 -5.08
CA ALA A 117 -7.74 -14.82 -5.63
C ALA A 117 -7.23 -16.10 -4.95
N GLY A 118 -6.42 -16.84 -5.70
CA GLY A 118 -5.77 -18.07 -5.27
C GLY A 118 -4.51 -17.82 -4.45
N GLU A 119 -3.95 -18.91 -3.91
CA GLU A 119 -2.72 -18.92 -3.10
C GLU A 119 -1.52 -18.30 -3.82
N ASP A 120 -1.51 -18.31 -5.15
CA ASP A 120 -0.49 -17.68 -5.98
C ASP A 120 -0.40 -16.16 -5.79
N THR A 121 -1.38 -15.54 -5.14
CA THR A 121 -1.42 -14.10 -4.83
C THR A 121 -0.99 -13.73 -3.42
N HIS A 122 -0.74 -14.72 -2.54
CA HIS A 122 -0.22 -14.46 -1.19
C HIS A 122 1.10 -13.68 -1.25
N GLY A 123 1.20 -12.63 -0.43
CA GLY A 123 2.37 -11.76 -0.36
C GLY A 123 2.65 -10.99 -1.66
N LYS A 124 1.62 -10.77 -2.50
CA LYS A 124 1.74 -10.04 -3.77
C LYS A 124 0.70 -8.93 -3.87
N TRP A 125 0.86 -8.10 -4.90
CA TRP A 125 -0.08 -7.04 -5.20
C TRP A 125 -0.65 -7.12 -6.62
N MET A 126 -1.82 -6.51 -6.79
CA MET A 126 -2.58 -6.52 -8.03
C MET A 126 -2.99 -5.11 -8.46
N SER A 127 -2.97 -4.86 -9.76
CA SER A 127 -3.74 -3.76 -10.34
C SER A 127 -4.52 -4.28 -11.55
N HIS A 128 -5.70 -3.70 -11.76
CA HIS A 128 -6.56 -4.03 -12.89
C HIS A 128 -6.91 -5.54 -12.91
N CYS A 129 -7.15 -6.11 -11.73
CA CYS A 129 -7.43 -7.53 -11.50
C CYS A 129 -6.30 -8.48 -11.94
N LYS A 130 -5.06 -7.99 -12.09
CA LYS A 130 -3.91 -8.79 -12.48
C LYS A 130 -2.75 -8.58 -11.51
N LEU A 131 -1.98 -9.63 -11.27
CA LEU A 131 -0.70 -9.52 -10.56
C LEU A 131 0.24 -8.57 -11.28
N GLN A 132 0.98 -7.80 -10.50
CA GLN A 132 1.92 -6.81 -10.99
C GLN A 132 3.28 -6.98 -10.31
N ARG A 133 4.31 -6.35 -10.89
CA ARG A 133 5.64 -6.26 -10.25
C ARG A 133 5.60 -5.20 -9.16
N TRP A 134 6.41 -5.37 -8.12
CA TRP A 134 6.56 -4.35 -7.08
C TRP A 134 7.09 -3.02 -7.62
N PRO A 135 6.79 -1.89 -6.94
CA PRO A 135 7.46 -0.61 -7.18
C PRO A 135 8.98 -0.78 -7.22
N SER A 136 9.65 -0.04 -8.10
CA SER A 136 11.12 -0.13 -8.26
C SER A 136 11.87 0.14 -6.96
N LEU A 137 11.32 0.98 -6.08
CA LEU A 137 11.89 1.28 -4.76
C LEU A 137 11.90 0.10 -3.79
N MET A 138 11.12 -0.94 -4.04
CA MET A 138 11.09 -2.17 -3.23
C MET A 138 11.99 -3.27 -3.80
N VAL A 139 12.60 -3.06 -4.97
CA VAL A 139 13.33 -4.12 -5.69
C VAL A 139 14.82 -3.93 -5.53
N GLY A 140 15.52 -5.06 -5.29
CA GLY A 140 16.96 -5.08 -5.11
C GLY A 140 17.36 -4.78 -3.67
N ARG A 141 18.67 -4.87 -3.41
CA ARG A 141 19.23 -4.82 -2.05
C ARG A 141 18.82 -3.58 -1.26
N ASP A 142 18.82 -2.41 -1.90
CA ASP A 142 18.44 -1.17 -1.22
C ASP A 142 16.94 -1.15 -0.86
N GLY A 143 16.10 -1.74 -1.71
CA GLY A 143 14.67 -1.87 -1.46
C GLY A 143 14.35 -2.88 -0.37
N GLU A 144 15.06 -4.01 -0.33
CA GLU A 144 14.97 -5.01 0.74
C GLU A 144 15.41 -4.41 2.09
N ASN A 145 16.55 -3.73 2.14
CA ASN A 145 17.00 -3.04 3.36
C ASN A 145 15.99 -1.99 3.85
N MET A 146 15.42 -1.22 2.93
CA MET A 146 14.38 -0.24 3.25
C MET A 146 13.11 -0.92 3.79
N ALA A 147 12.69 -2.03 3.18
CA ALA A 147 11.53 -2.80 3.64
C ALA A 147 11.73 -3.35 5.05
N ASP A 148 12.89 -3.95 5.31
CA ASP A 148 13.27 -4.48 6.63
C ASP A 148 13.28 -3.38 7.70
N GLN A 149 13.83 -2.21 7.37
CA GLN A 149 13.86 -1.07 8.29
C GLN A 149 12.44 -0.54 8.57
N VAL A 150 11.63 -0.34 7.53
CA VAL A 150 10.22 0.06 7.68
C VAL A 150 9.46 -0.93 8.56
N TRP A 151 9.62 -2.24 8.33
CA TRP A 151 8.96 -3.25 9.13
C TRP A 151 9.41 -3.23 10.60
N THR A 152 10.72 -3.15 10.84
CA THR A 152 11.29 -3.10 12.18
C THR A 152 10.80 -1.89 12.96
N GLU A 153 10.83 -0.70 12.35
CA GLU A 153 10.33 0.53 13.00
C GLU A 153 8.82 0.44 13.26
N LEU A 154 8.04 -0.10 12.31
CA LEU A 154 6.60 -0.28 12.49
C LEU A 154 6.27 -1.22 13.63
N VAL A 155 6.97 -2.36 13.75
CA VAL A 155 6.80 -3.31 14.86
C VAL A 155 7.01 -2.64 16.20
N VAL A 156 8.06 -1.81 16.34
CA VAL A 156 8.32 -1.03 17.55
C VAL A 156 7.17 -0.07 17.87
N ILE A 157 6.67 0.66 16.85
CA ILE A 157 5.53 1.57 17.03
C ILE A 157 4.28 0.80 17.47
N MET A 158 3.98 -0.33 16.83
CA MET A 158 2.79 -1.15 17.11
C MET A 158 2.84 -1.76 18.51
N GLU A 159 3.99 -2.25 18.96
CA GLU A 159 4.21 -2.74 20.33
C GLU A 159 4.07 -1.63 21.37
N GLY A 160 4.50 -0.40 21.04
CA GLY A 160 4.30 0.77 21.87
C GLY A 160 2.83 1.16 22.03
N ILE A 161 1.99 0.91 21.02
CA ILE A 161 0.53 1.16 21.06
C ILE A 161 -0.18 0.04 21.81
N GLN A 162 0.11 -1.22 21.50
CA GLN A 162 -0.47 -2.39 22.14
C GLN A 162 0.59 -3.47 22.34
N CYS A 163 1.01 -3.64 23.60
CA CYS A 163 2.00 -4.65 23.98
C CYS A 163 1.54 -6.06 23.59
N GLY A 164 2.43 -6.79 22.92
CA GLY A 164 2.25 -8.16 22.46
C GLY A 164 1.45 -8.30 21.16
N VAL A 165 1.10 -7.22 20.46
CA VAL A 165 0.32 -7.27 19.21
C VAL A 165 1.04 -8.08 18.12
N THR A 166 2.38 -8.01 18.08
CA THR A 166 3.19 -8.74 17.10
C THR A 166 3.33 -10.22 17.40
N ARG A 167 2.94 -10.70 18.58
CA ARG A 167 2.95 -12.15 18.86
C ARG A 167 1.97 -12.94 18.00
N ASN A 168 1.06 -12.27 17.29
CA ASN A 168 0.09 -12.89 16.39
C ASN A 168 0.64 -13.12 14.99
N VAL A 169 1.78 -12.52 14.66
CA VAL A 169 2.45 -12.54 13.36
C VAL A 169 3.93 -12.80 13.56
#